data_AF-A0A3M1Y5E4-F1
#
_entry.id   AF-A0A3M1Y5E4-F1
#
_cell.length_a   1.000
_cell.length_b   1.000
_cell.length_c   1.000
_cell.angle_alpha   90.00
_cell.angle_beta   90.00
_cell.angle_gamma   90.00
#
_symmetry.space_group_name_H-M   'P 1'
#
loop_
_entity.id
_entity.type
_entity.pdbx_description
1 polymer ?
#
loop_
_entity_poly.entity_id
_entity_poly.type
_entity_poly.pdbx_seq_one_letter_code
_entity_poly.pdbx_strand_id
1 'polypeptide(L)'
;LVLCLREIADGIEESTVAWEKRDYWIKAEEFRRRWNWTHEIASELEALIRTEQWDDIAPIMLKLIPYFKDIKVTRFTRNASIWQHAYDQLINEGN
;
A
#
# COMPACT_ATOMS: atom_id res chain seq x y z
N LEU A 1 -4.78 -7.00 0.28
CA LEU A 1 -4.65 -5.60 -0.17
C LEU A 1 -3.76 -4.79 0.76
N VAL A 2 -4.01 -4.78 2.08
CA VAL A 2 -3.14 -4.15 3.10
C VAL A 2 -1.66 -4.47 2.87
N LEU A 3 -1.33 -5.76 2.77
CA LEU A 3 0.05 -6.22 2.53
C LEU A 3 0.68 -5.61 1.27
N CYS A 4 -0.06 -5.54 0.16
CA CYS A 4 0.44 -4.94 -1.08
C CYS A 4 0.65 -3.43 -0.97
N LEU A 5 -0.23 -2.72 -0.26
CA LEU A 5 -0.09 -1.27 -0.04
C LEU A 5 1.13 -0.98 0.85
N ARG A 6 1.40 -1.83 1.85
CA ARG A 6 2.63 -1.78 2.64
C ARG A 6 3.88 -2.05 1.81
N GLU A 7 3.87 -3.10 0.97
CA GLU A 7 4.98 -3.37 0.04
C GLU A 7 5.28 -2.16 -0.86
N ILE A 8 4.25 -1.45 -1.32
CA ILE A 8 4.44 -0.21 -2.08
C ILE A 8 5.11 0.84 -1.19
N ALA A 9 4.57 1.12 0.00
CA ALA A 9 5.13 2.11 0.92
C ALA A 9 6.60 1.82 1.28
N ASP A 10 6.95 0.55 1.54
CA ASP A 10 8.32 0.12 1.82
C ASP A 10 9.25 0.37 0.63
N GLY A 11 8.79 0.05 -0.59
CA GLY A 11 9.56 0.33 -1.81
C GLY A 11 9.73 1.84 -2.08
N ILE A 12 8.77 2.66 -1.68
CA ILE A 12 8.91 4.12 -1.71
C ILE A 12 10.02 4.56 -0.75
N GLU A 13 10.05 4.04 0.47
CA GLU A 13 11.07 4.40 1.45
C GLU A 13 12.47 3.93 1.06
N GLU A 14 12.60 2.72 0.50
CA GLU A 14 13.88 2.26 -0.04
C GLU A 14 14.40 3.21 -1.14
N SER A 15 13.51 3.64 -2.03
CA SER A 15 13.83 4.56 -3.12
C SER A 15 14.28 5.94 -2.61
N THR A 16 13.59 6.48 -1.60
CA THR A 16 13.87 7.80 -1.04
C THR A 16 15.19 7.81 -0.29
N VAL A 17 15.47 6.78 0.54
CA VAL A 17 16.76 6.62 1.23
C VAL A 17 17.92 6.55 0.23
N ALA A 18 17.74 5.87 -0.91
CA ALA A 18 18.76 5.81 -1.95
C ALA A 18 19.02 7.17 -2.62
N TRP A 19 18.00 8.03 -2.72
CA TRP A 19 18.09 9.38 -3.29
C TRP A 19 18.71 10.38 -2.32
N GLU A 20 18.37 10.26 -1.05
CA GLU A 20 18.94 11.05 0.04
C GLU A 20 20.46 10.87 0.16
N LYS A 21 20.95 9.64 0.02
CA LYS A 21 22.40 9.34 -0.07
C LYS A 21 23.11 9.99 -1.26
N ARG A 22 22.36 10.56 -2.22
CA ARG A 22 22.84 11.27 -3.41
C ARG A 22 22.46 12.75 -3.40
N ASP A 23 22.11 13.28 -2.24
CA ASP A 23 21.70 14.68 -2.02
C ASP A 23 20.40 15.12 -2.72
N TYR A 24 19.54 14.18 -3.11
CA TYR A 24 18.23 14.47 -3.73
C TYR A 24 17.09 14.59 -2.71
N TRP A 25 17.32 15.31 -1.61
CA TRP A 25 16.39 15.43 -0.47
C TRP A 25 15.00 15.95 -0.87
N ILE A 26 14.92 17.02 -1.67
CA ILE A 26 13.64 17.60 -2.11
C ILE A 26 12.82 16.59 -2.94
N LYS A 27 13.47 15.87 -3.86
CA LYS A 27 12.79 14.86 -4.69
C LYS A 27 12.32 13.69 -3.85
N ALA A 28 13.12 13.26 -2.87
CA ALA A 28 12.74 12.20 -1.95
C ALA A 28 11.49 12.60 -1.16
N GLU A 29 11.45 13.82 -0.62
CA GLU A 29 10.30 14.32 0.14
C GLU A 29 9.04 14.50 -0.72
N GLU A 30 9.15 15.07 -1.91
CA GLU A 30 8.03 15.16 -2.86
C GLU A 30 7.49 13.76 -3.22
N PHE A 31 8.37 12.78 -3.38
CA PHE A 31 8.01 11.42 -3.71
C PHE A 31 7.31 10.72 -2.53
N ARG A 32 7.81 10.86 -1.29
CA ARG A 32 7.12 10.38 -0.07
C ARG A 32 5.73 10.99 0.02
N ARG A 33 5.61 12.32 -0.11
CA ARG A 33 4.33 13.03 -0.03
C ARG A 33 3.33 12.55 -1.07
N ARG A 34 3.78 12.31 -2.30
CA ARG A 34 2.94 11.81 -3.39
C ARG A 34 2.38 10.42 -3.12
N TRP A 35 3.13 9.57 -2.41
CA TRP A 35 2.76 8.18 -2.14
C TRP A 35 2.27 7.92 -0.71
N ASN A 36 2.21 8.95 0.15
CA ASN A 36 1.80 8.83 1.55
C ASN A 36 0.44 8.13 1.74
N TRP A 37 -0.47 8.32 0.79
CA TRP A 37 -1.78 7.67 0.78
C TRP A 37 -1.71 6.14 0.89
N THR A 38 -0.63 5.50 0.42
CA THR A 38 -0.47 4.04 0.50
C THR A 38 -0.38 3.57 1.95
N HIS A 39 0.39 4.29 2.77
CA HIS A 39 0.52 4.02 4.19
C HIS A 39 -0.79 4.31 4.94
N GLU A 40 -1.41 5.47 4.66
CA GLU A 40 -2.66 5.88 5.30
C GLU A 40 -3.79 4.87 5.03
N ILE A 41 -4.01 4.51 3.77
CA ILE A 41 -5.08 3.56 3.40
C ILE A 41 -4.77 2.14 3.87
N ALA A 42 -3.49 1.72 3.88
CA ALA A 42 -3.11 0.43 4.44
C ALA A 42 -3.46 0.33 5.94
N SER A 43 -3.13 1.38 6.70
CA SER A 43 -3.43 1.45 8.13
C SER A 43 -4.92 1.50 8.40
N GLU A 44 -5.68 2.29 7.63
CA GLU A 44 -7.13 2.38 7.76
C GLU A 44 -7.81 1.04 7.45
N LEU A 45 -7.44 0.39 6.33
CA LEU A 45 -7.97 -0.94 5.97
C LEU A 45 -7.61 -2.02 6.98
N GLU A 46 -6.38 -2.03 7.49
CA GLU A 46 -5.98 -2.98 8.52
C GLU A 46 -6.84 -2.84 9.76
N ALA A 47 -7.03 -1.60 10.24
CA ALA A 47 -7.84 -1.35 11.43
C ALA A 47 -9.25 -1.89 11.24
N LEU A 48 -9.90 -1.59 10.11
CA LEU A 48 -11.25 -2.09 9.79
C LEU A 48 -11.32 -3.62 9.72
N ILE A 49 -10.32 -4.27 9.13
CA ILE A 49 -10.28 -5.74 9.04
C ILE A 49 -10.11 -6.36 10.43
N ARG A 50 -9.23 -5.81 11.27
CA ARG A 50 -8.98 -6.31 12.63
C ARG A 50 -10.17 -6.08 13.57
N THR A 51 -10.94 -5.02 13.34
CA THR A 51 -12.16 -4.72 14.11
C THR A 51 -13.43 -5.32 13.51
N GLU A 52 -13.30 -6.12 12.45
CA GLU A 52 -14.41 -6.77 11.73
C GLU A 52 -15.47 -5.78 11.20
N GLN A 53 -15.07 -4.54 10.91
CA GLN A 53 -15.93 -3.48 10.36
C GLN A 53 -16.02 -3.60 8.82
N TRP A 54 -16.61 -4.70 8.36
CA TRP A 54 -16.66 -5.06 6.93
C TRP A 54 -17.47 -4.06 6.09
N ASP A 55 -18.51 -3.44 6.67
CA ASP A 55 -19.37 -2.47 5.98
C ASP A 55 -18.60 -1.19 5.57
N ASP A 56 -17.58 -0.83 6.34
CA ASP A 56 -16.78 0.38 6.13
C ASP A 56 -15.64 0.17 5.12
N ILE A 57 -15.37 -1.07 4.69
CA ILE A 57 -14.30 -1.36 3.73
C ILE A 57 -14.61 -0.78 2.34
N ALA A 58 -15.87 -0.88 1.88
CA ALA A 58 -16.24 -0.44 0.54
C ALA A 58 -15.96 1.06 0.30
N PRO A 59 -16.32 1.98 1.21
CA PRO A 59 -15.90 3.38 1.12
C PRO A 59 -14.39 3.58 0.97
N ILE A 60 -13.56 2.80 1.67
CA ILE A 60 -12.10 2.91 1.59
C ILE A 60 -11.59 2.43 0.23
N MET A 61 -12.16 1.36 -0.31
CA MET A 61 -11.82 0.88 -1.65
C MET A 61 -12.08 1.94 -2.73
N LEU A 62 -13.13 2.75 -2.59
CA LEU A 62 -13.42 3.83 -3.52
C LEU A 62 -12.36 4.94 -3.50
N LYS A 63 -11.74 5.20 -2.33
CA LYS A 63 -10.63 6.17 -2.22
C LYS A 63 -9.41 5.78 -3.06
N LEU A 64 -9.24 4.49 -3.39
CA LEU A 64 -8.11 3.99 -4.18
C LEU A 64 -8.21 4.33 -5.67
N ILE A 65 -9.42 4.44 -6.22
CA ILE A 65 -9.68 4.64 -7.66
C ILE A 65 -8.85 5.77 -8.28
N PRO A 66 -8.80 7.01 -7.73
CA PRO A 66 -8.05 8.09 -8.34
C PRO A 66 -6.55 7.82 -8.46
N TYR A 67 -5.95 7.06 -7.53
CA TYR A 67 -4.52 6.77 -7.52
C TYR A 67 -4.09 5.77 -8.60
N PHE A 68 -5.00 4.89 -9.03
CA PHE A 68 -4.73 3.90 -10.08
C PHE A 68 -5.24 4.31 -11.46
N LYS A 69 -5.90 5.47 -11.58
CA LYS A 69 -6.53 5.92 -12.84
C LYS A 69 -5.58 5.93 -14.04
N ASP A 70 -4.34 6.34 -13.83
CA ASP A 70 -3.35 6.47 -14.90
C ASP A 70 -2.45 5.22 -15.05
N ILE A 71 -2.64 4.20 -14.21
CA ILE A 71 -1.84 2.97 -14.22
C ILE A 71 -2.40 1.99 -15.26
N LYS A 72 -1.59 1.68 -16.27
CA LYS A 72 -1.92 0.70 -17.31
C LYS A 72 -1.17 -0.62 -17.06
N VAL A 73 -1.90 -1.67 -16.70
CA VAL A 73 -1.33 -3.02 -16.57
C VAL A 73 -1.21 -3.64 -17.95
N THR A 74 0.02 -3.71 -18.47
CA THR A 74 0.31 -4.28 -19.81
C THR A 74 0.55 -5.79 -19.77
N ARG A 75 0.94 -6.32 -18.60
CA ARG A 75 1.19 -7.75 -18.38
C ARG A 75 0.95 -8.08 -16.90
N PHE A 76 0.23 -9.15 -16.65
CA PHE A 76 0.15 -9.74 -15.31
C PHE A 76 1.44 -10.51 -15.01
N THR A 77 2.09 -10.18 -13.90
CA THR A 77 3.37 -10.78 -13.48
C THR A 77 3.21 -11.79 -12.35
N ARG A 78 2.02 -11.86 -11.73
CA ARG A 78 1.70 -12.74 -10.60
C ARG A 78 0.36 -13.44 -10.83
N ASN A 79 0.22 -14.64 -10.28
CA ASN A 79 -1.01 -15.43 -10.34
C ASN A 79 -1.89 -15.20 -9.09
N ALA A 80 -3.13 -15.69 -9.10
CA ALA A 80 -4.06 -15.46 -7.99
C ALA A 80 -3.66 -16.18 -6.69
N SER A 81 -2.78 -17.18 -6.74
CA SER A 81 -2.35 -17.89 -5.52
C SER A 81 -1.59 -17.00 -4.55
N ILE A 82 -1.05 -15.85 -4.99
CA ILE A 82 -0.42 -14.87 -4.09
C ILE A 82 -1.38 -14.32 -3.03
N TRP A 83 -2.70 -14.41 -3.23
CA TRP A 83 -3.69 -13.94 -2.26
C TRP A 83 -4.01 -14.98 -1.19
N GLN A 84 -3.60 -16.23 -1.40
CA GLN A 84 -3.83 -17.30 -0.42
C GLN A 84 -3.11 -16.96 0.89
N HIS A 85 -3.80 -17.20 2.00
CA HIS A 85 -3.31 -16.90 3.36
C HIS A 85 -3.03 -15.42 3.66
N ALA A 86 -3.34 -14.48 2.75
CA ALA A 86 -3.09 -13.06 3.00
C ALA A 86 -3.89 -12.51 4.19
N TYR A 87 -5.11 -13.04 4.40
CA TYR A 87 -5.92 -12.71 5.57
C TYR A 87 -5.32 -13.30 6.85
N ASP A 88 -5.00 -14.60 6.84
CA ASP A 88 -4.37 -15.28 7.99
C ASP A 88 -3.06 -14.60 8.38
N GLN A 89 -2.23 -14.25 7.39
CA GLN A 89 -0.99 -13.50 7.60
C GLN A 89 -1.29 -12.18 8.30
N LEU A 90 -2.23 -11.38 7.79
CA LEU A 90 -2.57 -10.09 8.37
C LEU A 90 -3.07 -10.21 9.81
N ILE A 91 -3.91 -11.21 10.12
CA ILE A 91 -4.46 -11.38 11.48
C ILE A 91 -3.41 -11.90 12.45
N ASN A 92 -2.54 -12.81 12.03
CA ASN A 92 -1.50 -13.38 12.87
C ASN A 92 -0.29 -12.46 13.06
N GLU A 93 -0.09 -11.46 12.20
CA GLU A 93 0.91 -10.42 12.41
C GLU A 93 0.60 -9.63 13.69
N GLY A 94 1.50 -9.70 14.67
CA GLY A 94 1.42 -8.95 15.93
C GLY A 94 0.79 -9.68 17.12
N ASN A 95 0.38 -10.95 16.95
CA ASN A 95 -0.06 -11.84 18.04
C ASN A 95 1.11 -12.66 18.64
#